data_AF-A0A6J7DCJ1-F1
#
_entry.id   AF-A0A6J7DCJ1-F1
#
_cell.length_a   1.000
_cell.length_b   1.000
_cell.length_c   1.000
_cell.angle_alpha   90.00
_cell.angle_beta   90.00
_cell.angle_gamma   90.00
#
_symmetry.space_group_name_H-M   'P 1'
#
loop_
_entity.id
_entity.type
_entity.pdbx_description
1 polymer ?
#
loop_
_entity_poly.entity_id
_entity_poly.type
_entity_poly.pdbx_seq_one_letter_code
_entity_poly.pdbx_strand_id
1 'polypeptide(L)'
;MNMTNLGRALRATGGGRRASRTAGVRVDAVLIGTFGASAGFAALGGILQAYGTSTATSNPGLFPLIFGVTACLLGGIGLAGGRGGALGIACGALSLALLSELFSTMASPQYVSSLVTGLLLILVTTAASPLVVRKWRAARAEKQVASGPPLPPATSTPSLSSAI
;
A
#
# COMPACT_ATOMS: atom_id res chain seq x y z
N MET A 1 4.49 12.48 -3.25
CA MET A 1 5.83 12.69 -2.64
C MET A 1 6.91 12.51 -3.70
N ASN A 2 7.14 13.53 -4.53
CA ASN A 2 8.09 13.44 -5.65
C ASN A 2 9.25 14.45 -5.56
N MET A 3 9.46 15.09 -4.40
CA MET A 3 10.38 16.23 -4.28
C MET A 3 11.42 16.16 -3.16
N THR A 4 11.33 15.25 -2.18
CA THR A 4 12.36 15.16 -1.13
C THR A 4 13.48 14.20 -1.54
N ASN A 5 14.74 14.62 -1.36
CA ASN A 5 15.92 13.78 -1.61
C ASN A 5 15.85 12.45 -0.84
N LEU A 6 15.32 12.50 0.38
CA LEU A 6 15.14 11.33 1.24
C LEU A 6 14.11 10.34 0.66
N GLY A 7 13.00 10.82 0.10
CA GLY A 7 11.99 9.97 -0.53
C GLY A 7 12.46 9.30 -1.82
N ARG A 8 13.27 10.01 -2.64
CA ARG A 8 13.90 9.43 -3.84
C ARG A 8 14.95 8.39 -3.46
N ALA A 9 15.79 8.70 -2.48
CA ALA A 9 16.80 7.77 -1.97
C ALA A 9 16.13 6.50 -1.41
N LEU A 10 15.06 6.64 -0.64
CA LEU A 10 14.32 5.50 -0.07
C LEU A 10 13.61 4.64 -1.12
N ARG A 11 13.05 5.27 -2.17
CA ARG A 11 12.43 4.51 -3.26
C ARG A 11 13.48 3.79 -4.12
N ALA A 12 14.66 4.39 -4.28
CA ALA A 12 15.78 3.77 -4.99
C ALA A 12 16.39 2.59 -4.22
N THR A 13 16.40 2.62 -2.87
CA THR A 13 16.89 1.50 -2.05
C THR A 13 15.96 0.28 -2.07
N GLY A 14 14.65 0.47 -2.29
CA GLY A 14 13.68 -0.61 -2.38
C GLY A 14 13.86 -1.54 -3.59
N GLY A 15 14.50 -1.09 -4.67
CA GLY A 15 14.74 -1.90 -5.88
C GLY A 15 15.96 -2.83 -5.81
N GLY A 16 16.80 -2.69 -4.78
CA GLY A 16 17.95 -3.56 -4.56
C GLY A 16 19.18 -2.80 -4.05
N ARG A 17 19.72 -3.26 -2.92
CA ARG A 17 20.82 -2.62 -2.18
C ARG A 17 22.09 -2.39 -3.03
N ARG A 18 22.40 -3.34 -3.93
CA ARG A 18 23.56 -3.27 -4.84
C ARG A 18 23.36 -2.20 -5.93
N ALA A 19 22.17 -2.11 -6.51
CA ALA A 19 21.84 -1.13 -7.55
C ALA A 19 21.81 0.32 -7.02
N SER A 20 21.43 0.51 -5.76
CA SER A 20 21.41 1.84 -5.14
C SER A 20 22.80 2.36 -4.76
N ARG A 21 23.73 1.45 -4.39
CA ARG A 21 25.13 1.83 -4.12
C ARG A 21 25.85 2.29 -5.38
N THR A 22 25.61 1.64 -6.53
CA THR A 22 26.13 2.08 -7.83
C THR A 22 25.52 3.41 -8.29
N ALA A 23 24.32 3.75 -7.82
CA ALA A 23 23.67 5.04 -8.06
C ALA A 23 24.14 6.17 -7.11
N GLY A 24 25.16 5.93 -6.28
CA GLY A 24 25.73 6.94 -5.36
C GLY A 24 24.90 7.22 -4.11
N VAL A 25 23.88 6.42 -3.81
CA VAL A 25 23.03 6.61 -2.62
C VAL A 25 23.70 5.98 -1.40
N ARG A 26 23.83 6.74 -0.30
CA ARG A 26 24.30 6.24 1.01
C ARG A 26 23.23 5.36 1.66
N VAL A 27 23.16 4.10 1.22
CA VAL A 27 22.10 3.16 1.63
C VAL A 27 22.04 2.97 3.13
N ASP A 28 23.19 2.85 3.80
CA ASP A 28 23.26 2.57 5.24
C ASP A 28 22.66 3.71 6.09
N ALA A 29 22.96 4.97 5.75
CA ALA A 29 22.40 6.13 6.45
C ALA A 29 20.88 6.25 6.26
N VAL A 30 20.38 5.98 5.06
CA VAL A 30 18.93 6.00 4.76
C VAL A 30 18.20 4.89 5.51
N LEU A 31 18.81 3.71 5.60
CA LEU A 31 18.22 2.57 6.29
C LEU A 31 18.14 2.80 7.81
N ILE A 32 19.23 3.28 8.42
CA ILE A 32 19.28 3.60 9.84
C ILE A 32 18.26 4.70 10.18
N GLY A 33 18.21 5.77 9.37
CA GLY A 33 17.26 6.85 9.59
C GLY A 33 15.79 6.41 9.49
N THR A 34 15.46 5.53 8.54
CA THR A 34 14.08 5.06 8.36
C THR A 34 13.63 4.05 9.40
N PHE A 35 14.50 3.08 9.76
CA PHE A 35 14.20 2.18 10.87
C PHE A 35 14.16 2.91 12.21
N GLY A 36 15.04 3.88 12.44
CA GLY A 36 15.02 4.72 13.64
C GLY A 36 13.72 5.51 13.78
N ALA A 37 13.26 6.15 12.69
CA ALA A 37 11.97 6.83 12.67
C ALA A 37 10.80 5.87 12.95
N SER A 38 10.79 4.70 12.32
CA SER A 38 9.76 3.68 12.55
C SER A 38 9.73 3.18 14.00
N ALA A 39 10.90 2.95 14.60
CA ALA A 39 11.02 2.53 15.99
C ALA A 39 10.49 3.63 16.94
N GLY A 40 10.76 4.91 16.65
CA GLY A 40 10.22 6.03 17.40
C GLY A 40 8.69 6.08 17.39
N PHE A 41 8.06 5.90 16.22
CA PHE A 41 6.60 5.82 16.12
C PHE A 41 6.02 4.58 16.81
N ALA A 42 6.69 3.43 16.71
CA ALA A 42 6.26 2.21 17.40
C ALA A 42 6.34 2.36 18.93
N ALA A 43 7.41 2.97 19.44
CA ALA A 43 7.55 3.26 20.87
C ALA A 43 6.47 4.24 21.35
N LEU A 44 6.24 5.34 20.62
CA LEU A 44 5.16 6.28 20.92
C LEU A 44 3.78 5.62 20.93
N GLY A 45 3.48 4.80 19.92
CA GLY A 45 2.21 4.07 19.85
C GLY A 45 2.01 3.10 21.01
N GLY A 46 3.08 2.36 21.40
CA GLY A 46 3.05 1.48 22.56
C GLY A 46 2.85 2.23 23.88
N ILE A 47 3.52 3.38 24.06
CA ILE A 47 3.34 4.24 25.24
C ILE A 47 1.88 4.74 25.33
N LEU A 48 1.33 5.25 24.22
CA LEU A 48 -0.06 5.72 24.14
C LEU A 48 -1.07 4.61 24.48
N GLN A 49 -0.85 3.39 23.97
CA GLN A 49 -1.70 2.25 24.29
C GLN A 49 -1.61 1.84 25.77
N ALA A 50 -0.39 1.84 26.34
CA ALA A 50 -0.16 1.53 27.74
C ALA A 50 -0.85 2.55 28.68
N TYR A 51 -0.80 3.84 28.34
CA TYR A 51 -1.53 4.88 29.06
C TYR A 51 -3.04 4.68 29.02
N GLY A 52 -3.60 4.32 27.85
CA GLY A 52 -5.04 4.10 27.70
C GLY A 52 -5.59 2.93 28.51
N THR A 53 -4.80 1.87 28.68
CA THR A 53 -5.27 0.63 29.32
C THR A 53 -4.97 0.58 30.83
N SER A 54 -4.11 1.48 31.33
CA SER A 54 -3.66 1.56 32.75
C SER A 54 -3.21 0.22 33.37
N THR A 55 -2.95 -0.78 32.51
CA THR A 55 -2.63 -2.17 32.87
C THR A 55 -1.53 -2.64 31.93
N ALA A 56 -0.45 -3.18 32.49
CA ALA A 56 0.65 -3.73 31.73
C ALA A 56 0.29 -5.15 31.28
N THR A 57 -0.43 -5.28 30.16
CA THR A 57 -0.65 -6.59 29.55
C THR A 57 0.63 -7.05 28.87
N SER A 58 1.25 -8.11 29.39
CA SER A 58 2.57 -8.60 28.96
C SER A 58 2.59 -9.15 27.53
N ASN A 59 1.42 -9.42 26.94
CA ASN A 59 1.29 -9.89 25.56
C ASN A 59 0.12 -9.19 24.84
N PRO A 60 0.37 -8.13 24.06
CA PRO A 60 -0.65 -7.48 23.25
C PRO A 60 -1.16 -8.33 22.05
N GLY A 61 -0.55 -9.50 21.80
CA GLY A 61 -0.95 -10.43 20.75
C GLY A 61 -0.64 -9.95 19.33
N LEU A 62 -1.11 -10.69 18.32
CA LEU A 62 -0.88 -10.37 16.90
C LEU A 62 -1.91 -9.40 16.30
N PHE A 63 -3.02 -9.15 16.98
CA PHE A 63 -4.12 -8.33 16.46
C PHE A 63 -3.70 -6.91 16.05
N PRO A 64 -2.97 -6.14 16.86
CA PRO A 64 -2.53 -4.79 16.50
C PRO A 64 -1.60 -4.77 15.28
N LEU A 65 -0.77 -5.81 15.14
CA LEU A 65 0.15 -5.97 14.01
C LEU A 65 -0.62 -6.24 12.72
N ILE A 66 -1.57 -7.18 12.76
CA ILE A 66 -2.41 -7.54 11.60
C ILE A 66 -3.26 -6.34 11.20
N PHE A 67 -3.84 -5.62 12.16
CA PHE A 67 -4.61 -4.42 11.90
C PHE A 67 -3.76 -3.32 11.23
N GLY A 68 -2.56 -3.06 11.74
CA GLY A 68 -1.63 -2.08 11.17
C GLY A 68 -1.21 -2.41 9.73
N VAL A 69 -0.89 -3.67 9.44
CA VAL A 69 -0.54 -4.10 8.07
C VAL A 69 -1.75 -4.02 7.14
N THR A 70 -2.94 -4.36 7.62
CA THR A 70 -4.19 -4.28 6.84
C THR A 70 -4.52 -2.84 6.46
N ALA A 71 -4.39 -1.89 7.40
CA ALA A 71 -4.52 -0.46 7.15
C ALA A 71 -3.55 0.04 6.05
N CYS A 72 -2.30 -0.42 6.09
CA CYS A 72 -1.30 -0.05 5.09
C CYS A 72 -1.61 -0.61 3.70
N LEU A 73 -2.10 -1.85 3.64
CA LEU A 73 -2.52 -2.49 2.38
C LEU A 73 -3.75 -1.81 1.78
N LEU A 74 -4.73 -1.45 2.61
CA LEU A 74 -5.90 -0.65 2.19
C LEU A 74 -5.46 0.70 1.61
N GLY A 75 -4.44 1.33 2.20
CA GLY A 75 -3.82 2.57 1.71
C GLY A 75 -3.04 2.45 0.39
N GLY A 76 -3.01 1.25 -0.22
CA GLY A 76 -2.45 1.03 -1.56
C GLY A 76 -0.94 0.74 -1.58
N ILE A 77 -0.36 0.21 -0.49
CA ILE A 77 1.03 -0.23 -0.48
C ILE A 77 1.17 -1.61 -1.14
N GLY A 78 2.18 -1.77 -2.01
CA GLY A 78 2.49 -3.06 -2.63
C GLY A 78 3.43 -3.92 -1.78
N LEU A 79 3.10 -5.20 -1.58
CA LEU A 79 3.95 -6.18 -0.86
C LEU A 79 5.31 -6.39 -1.53
N ALA A 80 5.39 -6.21 -2.85
CA ALA A 80 6.63 -6.34 -3.63
C ALA A 80 7.60 -5.15 -3.45
N GLY A 81 7.22 -4.11 -2.69
CA GLY A 81 8.07 -2.94 -2.44
C GLY A 81 8.15 -1.97 -3.63
N GLY A 82 8.65 -0.76 -3.37
CA GLY A 82 8.89 0.27 -4.41
C GLY A 82 7.66 1.04 -4.91
N ARG A 83 6.44 0.59 -4.62
CA ARG A 83 5.18 1.28 -4.97
C ARG A 83 4.30 1.46 -3.74
N GLY A 84 4.15 2.72 -3.33
CA GLY A 84 3.38 3.15 -2.17
C GLY A 84 3.63 4.64 -1.90
N GLY A 85 2.62 5.35 -1.40
CA GLY A 85 2.72 6.75 -1.01
C GLY A 85 2.27 6.95 0.43
N ALA A 86 3.02 7.74 1.21
CA ALA A 86 2.68 7.95 2.63
C ALA A 86 1.29 8.58 2.82
N LEU A 87 0.85 9.42 1.89
CA LEU A 87 -0.50 10.00 1.91
C LEU A 87 -1.60 8.93 1.76
N GLY A 88 -1.41 7.94 0.89
CA GLY A 88 -2.37 6.85 0.73
C GLY A 88 -2.45 5.97 1.98
N ILE A 89 -1.30 5.69 2.60
CA ILE A 89 -1.20 4.92 3.84
C ILE A 89 -1.87 5.67 5.00
N ALA A 90 -1.62 6.98 5.13
CA ALA A 90 -2.22 7.80 6.16
C ALA A 90 -3.75 7.82 6.04
N CYS A 91 -4.29 8.02 4.82
CA CYS A 91 -5.74 7.94 4.59
C CYS A 91 -6.29 6.54 4.90
N GLY A 92 -5.62 5.47 4.47
CA GLY A 92 -6.06 4.09 4.74
C GLY A 92 -6.06 3.76 6.23
N ALA A 93 -5.02 4.15 6.96
CA ALA A 93 -4.94 3.96 8.41
C ALA A 93 -5.98 4.78 9.16
N LEU A 94 -6.21 6.03 8.76
CA LEU A 94 -7.20 6.91 9.39
C LEU A 94 -8.62 6.40 9.14
N SER A 95 -8.94 6.00 7.91
CA SER A 95 -10.24 5.38 7.59
C SER A 95 -10.47 4.09 8.37
N LEU A 96 -9.46 3.20 8.45
CA LEU A 96 -9.61 1.94 9.17
C LEU A 96 -9.74 2.16 10.69
N ALA A 97 -8.97 3.10 11.25
CA ALA A 97 -9.04 3.47 12.67
C ALA A 97 -10.40 4.09 13.05
N LEU A 98 -10.93 4.99 12.23
CA LEU A 98 -12.28 5.53 12.42
C LEU A 98 -13.32 4.42 12.37
N LEU A 99 -13.18 3.50 11.42
CA LEU A 99 -14.14 2.41 11.28
C LEU A 99 -14.09 1.47 12.49
N SER A 100 -12.89 1.09 12.96
CA SER A 100 -12.77 0.25 14.16
C SER A 100 -13.36 0.92 15.40
N GLU A 101 -13.16 2.22 15.56
CA GLU A 101 -13.68 2.96 16.72
C GLU A 101 -15.21 3.09 16.65
N LEU A 102 -15.77 3.35 15.46
CA LEU A 102 -17.22 3.41 15.24
C LEU A 102 -17.90 2.07 15.55
N PHE A 103 -17.31 0.96 15.11
CA PHE A 103 -17.81 -0.37 15.44
C PHE A 103 -17.63 -0.72 16.92
N SER A 104 -16.51 -0.33 17.54
CA SER A 104 -16.25 -0.57 18.96
C SER A 104 -17.21 0.20 19.88
N THR A 105 -17.62 1.41 19.48
CA THR A 105 -18.60 2.23 20.23
C THR A 105 -20.03 1.70 20.08
N MET A 106 -20.39 1.15 18.92
CA MET A 106 -21.77 0.68 18.64
C MET A 106 -22.04 -0.76 19.07
N ALA A 107 -21.01 -1.62 19.16
CA ALA A 107 -21.17 -3.04 19.46
C ALA A 107 -20.74 -3.39 20.90
N SER A 108 -21.68 -3.40 21.85
CA SER A 108 -21.54 -4.20 23.06
C SER A 108 -21.75 -5.68 22.69
N PRO A 109 -20.85 -6.65 22.94
CA PRO A 109 -19.65 -6.73 23.79
C PRO A 109 -18.33 -7.00 23.02
N GLN A 110 -17.17 -6.91 23.72
CA GLN A 110 -15.77 -7.06 23.24
C GLN A 110 -15.47 -8.21 22.24
N TYR A 111 -16.26 -9.29 22.28
CA TYR A 111 -16.13 -10.43 21.35
C TYR A 111 -16.56 -10.07 19.92
N VAL A 112 -17.57 -9.20 19.78
CA VAL A 112 -18.11 -8.76 18.49
C VAL A 112 -17.10 -7.87 17.77
N SER A 113 -16.31 -7.06 18.47
CA SER A 113 -15.27 -6.22 17.86
C SER A 113 -14.17 -7.04 17.16
N SER A 114 -13.77 -8.17 17.73
CA SER A 114 -12.76 -9.06 17.10
C SER A 114 -13.30 -9.76 15.85
N LEU A 115 -14.55 -10.23 15.91
CA LEU A 115 -15.26 -10.82 14.77
C LEU A 115 -15.50 -9.80 13.66
N VAL A 116 -15.94 -8.59 14.00
CA VAL A 116 -16.15 -7.49 13.05
C VAL A 116 -14.83 -7.08 12.41
N THR A 117 -13.73 -6.99 13.15
CA THR A 117 -12.41 -6.66 12.56
C THR A 117 -11.94 -7.75 11.58
N GLY A 118 -12.14 -9.03 11.92
CA GLY A 118 -11.85 -10.15 11.00
C GLY A 118 -12.76 -10.15 9.77
N LEU A 119 -14.06 -9.90 9.95
CA LEU A 119 -15.05 -9.81 8.88
C LEU A 119 -14.77 -8.59 8.00
N LEU A 120 -14.32 -7.48 8.56
CA LEU A 120 -13.91 -6.29 7.85
C LEU A 120 -12.65 -6.52 7.03
N LEU A 121 -11.68 -7.28 7.54
CA LEU A 121 -10.51 -7.71 6.78
C LEU A 121 -10.93 -8.56 5.58
N ILE A 122 -11.86 -9.50 5.78
CA ILE A 122 -12.47 -10.28 4.69
C ILE A 122 -13.20 -9.35 3.72
N LEU A 123 -14.02 -8.41 4.19
CA LEU A 123 -14.84 -7.53 3.35
C LEU A 123 -13.99 -6.54 2.55
N VAL A 124 -12.97 -5.95 3.16
CA VAL A 124 -11.94 -5.14 2.51
C VAL A 124 -11.19 -5.96 1.47
N THR A 125 -10.76 -7.18 1.81
CA THR A 125 -9.97 -8.02 0.89
C THR A 125 -10.84 -8.60 -0.23
N THR A 126 -12.15 -8.79 0.00
CA THR A 126 -13.11 -9.30 -0.98
C THR A 126 -13.65 -8.17 -1.87
N ALA A 127 -13.87 -6.97 -1.33
CA ALA A 127 -14.17 -5.77 -2.10
C ALA A 127 -12.94 -5.29 -2.90
N ALA A 128 -11.74 -5.46 -2.35
CA ALA A 128 -10.46 -5.32 -3.05
C ALA A 128 -10.07 -6.60 -3.82
N SER A 129 -10.95 -7.61 -3.90
CA SER A 129 -10.61 -8.84 -4.60
C SER A 129 -10.16 -8.47 -6.00
N PRO A 130 -8.97 -8.92 -6.43
CA PRO A 130 -8.37 -8.57 -7.71
C PRO A 130 -9.17 -9.09 -8.93
N LEU A 131 -10.35 -9.66 -8.72
CA LEU A 131 -11.32 -10.03 -9.75
C LEU A 131 -12.25 -8.86 -10.15
N VAL A 132 -12.68 -8.02 -9.21
CA VAL A 132 -13.52 -6.84 -9.50
C VAL A 132 -12.69 -5.77 -10.22
N VAL A 133 -11.47 -5.49 -9.74
CA VAL A 133 -10.58 -4.50 -10.38
C VAL A 133 -10.17 -4.94 -11.79
N ARG A 134 -10.03 -6.26 -12.06
CA ARG A 134 -9.82 -6.78 -13.42
C ARG A 134 -11.06 -6.59 -14.31
N LYS A 135 -12.27 -6.85 -13.81
CA LYS A 135 -13.52 -6.63 -14.56
C LYS A 135 -13.74 -5.16 -14.93
N TRP A 136 -13.49 -4.24 -14.00
CA TRP A 136 -13.68 -2.80 -14.26
C TRP A 136 -12.60 -2.19 -15.16
N ARG A 137 -11.38 -2.73 -15.13
CA ARG A 137 -10.31 -2.32 -16.06
C ARG A 137 -10.49 -2.93 -17.44
N ALA A 138 -10.99 -4.16 -17.55
CA ALA A 138 -11.36 -4.78 -18.82
C ALA A 138 -12.51 -4.02 -19.52
N ALA A 139 -13.55 -3.65 -18.77
CA ALA A 139 -14.68 -2.87 -19.31
C ALA A 139 -14.31 -1.43 -19.70
N ARG A 140 -13.21 -0.86 -19.16
CA ARG A 140 -12.70 0.46 -19.54
C ARG A 140 -11.70 0.41 -20.71
N ALA A 141 -10.96 -0.70 -20.87
CA ALA A 141 -10.07 -0.89 -22.01
C ALA A 141 -10.84 -0.98 -23.34
N GLU A 142 -12.00 -1.65 -23.34
CA GLU A 142 -12.87 -1.74 -24.52
C GLU A 142 -13.42 -0.37 -24.97
N LYS A 143 -13.77 0.52 -24.03
CA LYS A 143 -14.25 1.87 -24.36
C LYS A 143 -13.16 2.79 -24.93
N GLN A 144 -11.88 2.57 -24.59
CA GLN A 144 -10.76 3.36 -25.12
C GLN A 144 -10.30 2.90 -26.51
N VAL A 145 -10.38 1.60 -26.83
CA VAL A 145 -10.05 1.10 -28.17
C VAL A 145 -11.15 1.47 -29.19
N ALA A 146 -12.41 1.50 -28.76
CA ALA A 146 -13.54 1.94 -29.61
C ALA A 146 -13.59 3.45 -29.89
N SER A 147 -12.75 4.27 -29.23
CA SER A 147 -12.73 5.73 -29.38
C SER A 147 -11.42 6.28 -29.98
N GLY A 148 -10.52 5.41 -30.44
CA GLY A 148 -9.35 5.80 -31.25
C GLY A 148 -9.70 5.85 -32.75
N PRO A 149 -9.09 6.77 -33.54
CA PRO A 149 -9.32 6.85 -34.98
C PRO A 149 -8.93 5.54 -35.69
N PRO A 150 -9.63 5.16 -36.78
CA PRO A 150 -9.38 3.92 -37.51
C PRO A 150 -7.91 3.86 -37.93
N LEU A 151 -7.29 2.71 -37.66
CA LEU A 151 -5.94 2.40 -38.14
C LEU A 151 -5.90 2.68 -39.65
N PRO A 152 -4.96 3.50 -40.15
CA PRO A 152 -4.67 3.50 -41.58
C PRO A 152 -4.32 2.07 -42.00
N PRO A 153 -4.76 1.63 -43.19
CA PRO A 153 -4.55 0.28 -43.66
C PRO A 153 -3.07 -0.08 -43.55
N ALA A 154 -2.81 -1.31 -43.10
CA ALA A 154 -1.49 -1.91 -43.06
C ALA A 154 -0.74 -1.48 -44.32
N THR A 155 0.35 -0.74 -44.10
CA THR A 155 1.33 -0.45 -45.14
C THR A 155 1.59 -1.75 -45.87
N SER A 156 1.11 -1.83 -47.11
CA SER A 156 1.71 -2.67 -48.12
C SER A 156 3.21 -2.43 -48.00
N THR A 157 3.91 -3.48 -47.61
CA THR A 157 5.35 -3.67 -47.74
C THR A 157 5.89 -2.81 -48.88
N PRO A 158 6.85 -1.90 -48.64
CA PRO A 158 7.63 -1.36 -49.73
C PRO A 158 8.42 -2.54 -50.30
N SER A 159 7.89 -3.17 -51.33
CA SER A 159 8.64 -4.05 -52.23
C SER A 159 9.59 -3.17 -53.04
N LEU A 160 10.64 -2.71 -52.37
CA LEU A 160 11.91 -2.35 -52.99
C LEU A 160 12.74 -3.63 -53.12
N SER A 161 12.22 -4.54 -53.93
CA SER A 161 13.02 -5.40 -54.80
C SER A 161 13.09 -4.61 -56.10
N SER A 162 14.12 -3.78 -56.30
CA SER A 162 15.28 -4.18 -57.11
C SER A 162 14.80 -4.80 -58.42
N ALA A 163 14.62 -3.97 -59.45
CA ALA A 163 15.71 -3.84 -60.43
C ALA A 163 15.98 -5.19 -61.12
N ILE A 164 15.09 -5.53 -62.06
CA ILE A 164 15.32 -6.15 -63.37
C ILE A 164 14.11 -5.77 -64.22
#